data_AF-A0A6N6LIL1-F1
#
_entry.id   AF-A0A6N6LIL1-F1
#
_cell.length_a   1.000
_cell.length_b   1.000
_cell.length_c   1.000
_cell.angle_alpha   90.00
_cell.angle_beta   90.00
_cell.angle_gamma   90.00
#
_symmetry.space_group_name_H-M   'P 1'
#
loop_
_entity.id
_entity.type
_entity.pdbx_description
1 polymer ?
#
loop_
_entity_poly.entity_id
_entity_poly.type
_entity_poly.pdbx_seq_one_letter_code
_entity_poly.pdbx_strand_id
1 'polypeptide(L)'
;MMAKFKIQYSAGFGHYTQNHKGFGPTIYIEETVEFDNGKDYFDYMDFYNAHSKPDDTYFHISFLEDRPLSDKEIATRNTYRKVRDENCKKAKEEFIKNNDLDNEHYSTHGD
;
A
#
# COMPACT_ATOMS: atom_id res chain seq x y z
N MET A 1 -20.25 -21.45 -8.13
CA MET A 1 -20.86 -20.26 -7.51
C MET A 1 -19.69 -19.31 -7.29
N MET A 2 -19.72 -18.10 -7.87
CA MET A 2 -18.65 -17.11 -7.68
C MET A 2 -18.83 -16.46 -6.32
N ALA A 3 -17.76 -16.28 -5.56
CA ALA A 3 -17.81 -15.67 -4.23
C ALA A 3 -17.57 -14.16 -4.36
N LYS A 4 -18.51 -13.36 -3.86
CA LYS A 4 -18.32 -11.92 -3.69
C LYS A 4 -17.78 -11.67 -2.29
N PHE A 5 -16.73 -10.87 -2.19
CA PHE A 5 -16.05 -10.58 -0.94
C PHE A 5 -16.24 -9.13 -0.55
N LYS A 6 -16.53 -8.87 0.72
CA LYS A 6 -16.62 -7.51 1.24
C LYS A 6 -15.29 -7.10 1.86
N ILE A 7 -14.63 -6.13 1.25
CA ILE A 7 -13.26 -5.74 1.58
C ILE A 7 -13.24 -4.27 2.00
N GLN A 8 -12.63 -3.99 3.14
CA GLN A 8 -12.19 -2.64 3.45
C GLN A 8 -10.72 -2.51 3.05
N TYR A 9 -10.36 -1.43 2.36
CA TYR A 9 -8.96 -1.18 2.04
C TYR A 9 -8.63 0.30 2.21
N SER A 10 -7.34 0.55 2.47
CA SER A 10 -6.79 1.90 2.56
C SER A 10 -5.55 1.96 1.67
N ALA A 11 -5.46 2.98 0.82
CA ALA A 11 -4.31 3.21 -0.05
C ALA A 11 -3.76 4.62 0.13
N GLY A 12 -2.45 4.75 -0.06
CA GLY A 12 -1.71 5.96 0.23
C GLY A 12 -0.35 5.99 -0.41
N PHE A 13 0.22 7.19 -0.45
CA PHE A 13 1.61 7.42 -0.82
C PHE A 13 2.38 7.88 0.40
N GLY A 14 3.62 7.43 0.51
CA GLY A 14 4.53 7.79 1.57
C GLY A 14 5.15 9.13 1.26
N HIS A 15 5.11 10.04 2.22
CA HIS A 15 5.74 11.35 2.13
C HIS A 15 6.30 11.76 3.50
N TYR A 16 7.16 12.78 3.51
CA TYR A 16 7.61 13.37 4.77
C TYR A 16 6.50 14.26 5.33
N THR A 17 6.09 14.01 6.58
CA THR A 17 5.29 15.00 7.31
C THR A 17 6.28 15.98 7.95
N GLN A 18 6.14 17.28 7.69
CA GLN A 18 7.06 18.31 8.21
C GLN A 18 7.24 18.25 9.75
N ASN A 19 6.27 17.67 10.46
CA ASN A 19 6.25 17.61 11.92
C ASN A 19 6.86 16.32 12.52
N HIS A 20 7.09 15.26 11.73
CA HIS A 20 7.68 14.03 12.23
C HIS A 20 8.88 13.64 11.37
N LYS A 21 10.03 13.39 12.01
CA LYS A 21 11.24 12.87 11.35
C LYS A 21 11.03 11.43 10.85
N GLY A 22 10.17 11.22 9.85
CA GLY A 22 9.78 9.89 9.38
C GLY A 22 8.97 9.87 8.08
N PHE A 23 9.12 8.79 7.33
CA PHE A 23 8.32 8.47 6.14
C PHE A 23 6.96 7.95 6.59
N GLY A 24 5.91 8.76 6.44
CA GLY A 24 4.54 8.43 6.84
C GLY A 24 3.63 8.30 5.62
N PRO A 25 2.61 7.42 5.65
CA PRO A 25 1.64 7.35 4.57
C PRO A 25 0.65 8.53 4.67
N THR A 26 0.48 9.29 3.59
CA THR A 26 -0.78 10.00 3.35
C THR A 26 -1.75 9.03 2.73
N ILE A 27 -2.75 8.66 3.50
CA ILE A 27 -3.88 7.87 3.02
C ILE A 27 -4.80 8.81 2.26
N TYR A 28 -5.01 8.55 0.97
CA TYR A 28 -5.93 9.34 0.14
C TYR A 28 -7.25 8.60 -0.11
N ILE A 29 -7.31 7.30 0.20
CA ILE A 29 -8.52 6.50 0.07
C ILE A 29 -8.64 5.51 1.21
N GLU A 30 -9.84 5.42 1.76
CA GLU A 30 -10.27 4.40 2.68
C GLU A 30 -11.73 4.10 2.37
N GLU A 31 -12.02 2.91 1.87
CA GLU A 31 -13.37 2.55 1.45
C GLU A 31 -13.66 1.08 1.63
N THR A 32 -14.94 0.73 1.54
CA THR A 32 -15.42 -0.65 1.56
C THR A 32 -16.05 -0.99 0.23
N VAL A 33 -15.54 -2.03 -0.43
CA VAL A 33 -15.97 -2.46 -1.75
C VAL A 33 -16.44 -3.91 -1.73
N GLU A 34 -17.31 -4.25 -2.67
CA GLU A 34 -17.58 -5.63 -3.04
C GLU A 34 -16.65 -6.04 -4.18
N PHE A 35 -15.90 -7.11 -3.98
CA PHE A 35 -14.93 -7.60 -4.96
C PHE A 35 -15.25 -9.03 -5.40
N ASP A 36 -15.17 -9.26 -6.70
CA ASP A 36 -15.30 -10.57 -7.33
C ASP A 36 -14.13 -10.76 -8.28
N ASN A 37 -13.27 -11.74 -7.97
CA ASN A 37 -12.14 -12.14 -8.81
C ASN A 37 -12.44 -13.39 -9.66
N GLY A 38 -13.70 -13.82 -9.72
CA GLY A 38 -14.15 -15.02 -10.45
C GLY A 38 -13.67 -16.33 -9.84
N LYS A 39 -13.09 -16.31 -8.63
CA LYS A 39 -12.54 -17.47 -7.93
C LYS A 39 -13.45 -17.88 -6.76
N ASP A 40 -13.23 -19.09 -6.27
CA ASP A 40 -13.87 -19.60 -5.06
C ASP A 40 -13.20 -19.10 -3.77
N TYR A 41 -12.14 -18.30 -3.89
CA TYR A 41 -11.35 -17.75 -2.79
C TYR A 41 -10.90 -16.31 -3.08
N PHE A 42 -10.64 -15.55 -2.03
CA PHE A 42 -10.18 -14.17 -2.17
C PHE A 42 -8.68 -14.11 -2.51
N ASP A 43 -8.35 -13.53 -3.65
CA ASP A 43 -6.97 -13.38 -4.08
C ASP A 43 -6.46 -11.97 -3.79
N TYR A 44 -5.56 -11.86 -2.80
CA TYR A 44 -5.00 -10.58 -2.37
C TYR A 44 -4.21 -9.89 -3.49
N MET A 45 -3.60 -10.65 -4.41
CA MET A 45 -2.87 -10.07 -5.53
C MET A 45 -3.82 -9.53 -6.59
N ASP A 46 -4.91 -10.24 -6.89
CA ASP A 46 -5.91 -9.73 -7.84
C ASP A 46 -6.54 -8.44 -7.29
N PHE A 47 -6.87 -8.40 -6.00
CA PHE A 47 -7.42 -7.21 -5.37
C PHE A 47 -6.44 -6.04 -5.43
N TYR A 48 -5.16 -6.28 -5.06
CA TYR A 48 -4.10 -5.29 -5.12
C TYR A 48 -3.91 -4.75 -6.54
N ASN A 49 -3.83 -5.62 -7.55
CA ASN A 49 -3.64 -5.20 -8.94
C ASN A 49 -4.85 -4.41 -9.50
N ALA A 50 -6.06 -4.67 -8.99
CA ALA A 50 -7.26 -3.98 -9.44
C ALA A 50 -7.43 -2.59 -8.81
N HIS A 51 -6.94 -2.38 -7.59
CA HIS A 51 -7.22 -1.16 -6.81
C HIS A 51 -6.00 -0.31 -6.49
N SER A 52 -4.78 -0.86 -6.57
CA SER A 52 -3.56 -0.08 -6.33
C SER A 52 -3.19 0.78 -7.53
N LYS A 53 -2.58 1.93 -7.24
CA LYS A 53 -1.93 2.78 -8.23
C LYS A 53 -0.42 2.50 -8.27
N PRO A 54 0.26 2.80 -9.39
CA PRO A 54 1.70 2.65 -9.49
C PRO A 54 2.49 3.35 -8.39
N ASP A 55 2.00 4.50 -7.92
CA ASP A 55 2.64 5.34 -6.91
C ASP A 55 2.23 5.00 -5.47
N ASP A 56 1.41 3.96 -5.28
CA ASP A 56 0.98 3.55 -3.94
C ASP A 56 2.12 2.87 -3.20
N THR A 57 2.67 3.60 -2.23
CA THR A 57 3.68 3.06 -1.32
C THR A 57 3.06 2.49 -0.04
N TYR A 58 1.76 2.69 0.15
CA TYR A 58 0.96 2.12 1.21
C TYR A 58 -0.33 1.54 0.61
N PHE A 59 -0.55 0.25 0.87
CA PHE A 59 -1.81 -0.42 0.55
C PHE A 59 -2.10 -1.38 1.70
N HIS A 60 -3.31 -1.31 2.25
CA HIS A 60 -3.76 -2.17 3.35
C HIS A 60 -5.11 -2.78 2.99
N ILE A 61 -5.23 -4.09 3.21
CA ILE A 61 -6.44 -4.87 2.91
C ILE A 61 -6.94 -5.46 4.24
N SER A 62 -8.16 -5.11 4.61
CA SER A 62 -8.90 -5.63 5.75
C SER A 62 -10.10 -6.45 5.26
N PHE A 63 -10.06 -7.75 5.53
CA PHE A 63 -11.15 -8.67 5.19
C PHE A 63 -12.27 -8.52 6.22
N LEU A 64 -13.50 -8.24 5.79
CA LEU A 64 -14.62 -7.94 6.71
C LEU A 64 -15.46 -9.17 7.08
N GLU A 65 -15.22 -10.32 6.46
CA GLU A 65 -15.92 -11.56 6.79
C GLU A 65 -15.24 -12.25 7.97
N ASP A 66 -16.06 -12.68 8.94
CA ASP A 66 -15.59 -13.47 10.07
C ASP A 66 -15.47 -14.95 9.66
N ARG A 67 -14.39 -15.26 8.95
CA ARG A 67 -14.03 -16.63 8.56
C ARG A 67 -12.52 -16.85 8.51
N PRO A 68 -12.04 -18.09 8.71
CA PRO A 68 -10.64 -18.41 8.47
C PRO A 68 -10.29 -18.26 6.98
N LEU A 69 -9.04 -17.85 6.73
CA LEU A 69 -8.46 -17.87 5.39
C LEU A 69 -8.07 -19.30 5.03
N SER A 70 -8.36 -19.70 3.80
CA SER A 70 -7.84 -20.94 3.21
C SER A 70 -6.34 -20.83 2.89
N ASP A 71 -5.68 -21.97 2.66
CA ASP A 71 -4.25 -22.01 2.33
C ASP A 71 -3.91 -21.20 1.08
N LYS A 72 -4.81 -21.19 0.08
CA LYS A 72 -4.65 -20.38 -1.14
C LYS A 72 -4.67 -18.87 -0.84
N GLU A 73 -5.56 -18.45 0.04
CA GLU A 73 -5.69 -17.05 0.47
C GLU A 73 -4.49 -16.63 1.32
N ILE A 74 -4.00 -17.52 2.19
CA ILE A 74 -2.79 -17.30 2.97
C ILE A 74 -1.57 -17.13 2.04
N ALA A 75 -1.46 -17.98 1.01
CA ALA A 75 -0.37 -17.90 0.03
C ALA A 75 -0.39 -16.58 -0.74
N THR A 76 -1.54 -16.18 -1.30
CA THR A 76 -1.66 -14.91 -2.05
C THR A 76 -1.46 -13.69 -1.16
N ARG A 77 -1.95 -13.72 0.09
CA ARG A 77 -1.68 -12.69 1.09
C ARG A 77 -0.18 -12.52 1.35
N ASN A 78 0.55 -13.62 1.46
CA ASN A 78 2.00 -13.57 1.70
C ASN A 78 2.73 -13.00 0.50
N THR A 79 2.32 -13.34 -0.72
CA THR A 79 2.85 -12.74 -1.96
C THR A 79 2.59 -11.24 -1.99
N TYR A 80 1.35 -10.83 -1.75
CA TYR A 80 0.96 -9.41 -1.66
C TYR A 80 1.79 -8.64 -0.63
N ARG A 81 1.99 -9.18 0.58
CA ARG A 81 2.80 -8.53 1.62
C ARG A 81 4.24 -8.30 1.15
N LYS A 82 4.85 -9.26 0.46
CA LYS A 82 6.19 -9.09 -0.11
C LYS A 82 6.24 -7.95 -1.11
N VAL A 83 5.31 -7.92 -2.07
CA VAL A 83 5.22 -6.84 -3.08
C VAL A 83 5.06 -5.47 -2.43
N ARG A 84 4.15 -5.36 -1.46
CA ARG A 84 3.92 -4.13 -0.70
C ARG A 84 5.18 -3.67 0.02
N ASP A 85 5.87 -4.58 0.70
CA ASP A 85 7.09 -4.26 1.45
C ASP A 85 8.24 -3.85 0.52
N GLU A 86 8.37 -4.49 -0.65
CA GLU A 86 9.32 -4.12 -1.69
C GLU A 86 9.04 -2.72 -2.27
N ASN A 87 7.77 -2.41 -2.55
CA ASN A 87 7.37 -1.10 -3.08
C ASN A 87 7.60 0.01 -2.05
N CYS A 88 7.28 -0.24 -0.78
CA CYS A 88 7.58 0.69 0.31
C CYS A 88 9.09 0.94 0.45
N LYS A 89 9.91 -0.11 0.33
CA LYS A 89 11.37 0.01 0.36
C LYS A 89 11.89 0.82 -0.84
N LYS A 90 11.42 0.54 -2.05
CA LYS A 90 11.80 1.28 -3.26
C LYS A 90 11.45 2.76 -3.14
N ALA A 91 10.23 3.08 -2.72
CA ALA A 91 9.80 4.45 -2.53
C ALA A 91 10.67 5.20 -1.51
N LYS A 92 11.08 4.52 -0.43
CA LYS A 92 12.02 5.07 0.54
C LYS A 92 13.41 5.33 -0.08
N GLU A 93 13.93 4.41 -0.89
CA GLU A 93 15.23 4.54 -1.56
C GLU A 93 15.22 5.63 -2.64
N GLU A 94 14.20 5.69 -3.49
CA GLU A 94 14.02 6.74 -4.50
C GLU A 94 13.87 8.11 -3.85
N PHE A 95 13.16 8.19 -2.74
CA PHE A 95 13.07 9.41 -1.94
C PHE A 95 14.43 9.86 -1.42
N ILE A 96 15.22 8.96 -0.81
CA ILE A 96 16.58 9.28 -0.34
C ILE A 96 17.43 9.77 -1.51
N LYS A 97 17.43 9.07 -2.65
CA LYS A 97 18.23 9.44 -3.82
C LYS A 97 17.86 10.82 -4.38
N ASN A 98 16.58 11.15 -4.42
CA ASN A 98 16.11 12.45 -4.93
C ASN A 98 16.34 13.59 -3.92
N ASN A 99 16.39 13.31 -2.61
CA ASN A 99 16.68 14.31 -1.58
C ASN A 99 18.18 14.46 -1.27
N ASP A 100 19.01 13.44 -1.51
CA ASP A 100 20.48 13.55 -1.44
C ASP A 100 21.04 14.44 -2.56
N LEU A 101 20.26 14.66 -3.64
CA LEU A 101 20.58 15.61 -4.70
C LEU A 101 20.35 17.08 -4.29
N ASP A 102 19.78 17.35 -3.10
CA ASP A 102 19.46 18.70 -2.63
C ASP A 102 20.35 19.13 -1.44
N ASN A 103 21.66 18.93 -1.58
CA ASN A 103 22.66 19.60 -0.72
C ASN A 103 22.96 21.04 -1.19
N GLU A 104 22.24 21.58 -2.17
CA GLU A 104 22.41 22.96 -2.68
C GLU A 104 21.30 23.95 -2.30
N HIS A 105 20.37 23.59 -1.40
CA HIS A 105 19.43 24.55 -0.80
C HIS A 105 19.60 24.70 0.71
N TYR A 106 20.83 24.94 1.17
CA TYR A 106 20.99 25.76 2.37
C TYR A 106 20.59 27.20 2.00
N SER A 107 19.39 27.60 2.41
CA SER A 107 19.01 29.01 2.44
C SER A 107 20.04 29.76 3.30
N THR A 108 20.93 30.51 2.66
CA THR A 108 21.87 31.42 3.29
C THR A 108 21.15 32.71 3.69
N HIS A 109 20.12 32.66 4.53
CA HIS A 109 19.53 33.89 5.11
C HIS A 109 19.03 33.66 6.55
N GLY A 110 19.58 34.47 7.47
CA GLY A 110 19.14 34.68 8.86
C GLY A 110 20.20 34.22 9.87
N ASP A 111 21.01 35.07 10.50
CA ASP A 111 20.81 36.47 10.94
C ASP A 111 22.13 37.27 10.80
#